data_AF-A0A9D2VES2-F1
#
_entry.id   AF-A0A9D2VES2-F1
#
_cell.length_a   1.000
_cell.length_b   1.000
_cell.length_c   1.000
_cell.angle_alpha   90.00
_cell.angle_beta   90.00
_cell.angle_gamma   90.00
#
_symmetry.space_group_name_H-M   'P 1'
#
loop_
_entity.id
_entity.type
_entity.pdbx_description
1 polymer ?
#
loop_
_entity_poly.entity_id
_entity_poly.type
_entity_poly.pdbx_seq_one_letter_code
_entity_poly.pdbx_strand_id
1 'polypeptide(L)'
;MREWITLAAVCSVIMTTLAVAQEPSSRTLADQTVTQTVADQKVKGYEFETHYLHSVDQQRRYRVYLALPTSPAPESGRPSIYMLDGNAVMATLTADDLIPLSQLTNPPVLIVIGYDIATRNDVIARSYDYTPPVFEQGQRVEQPVVRGRIGGGADRFLSFINDAVIPLVQTRTALDASQRTLWGHSYGGCSPCMLRLKLIARFSITLQQTLLYGGTSRR
;
A
#
# COMPACT_ATOMS: atom_id res chain seq x y z
N MET A 1 79.38 40.29 1.95
CA MET A 1 79.15 41.57 1.25
C MET A 1 78.35 41.28 -0.01
N ARG A 2 77.30 42.08 -0.25
CA ARG A 2 76.42 42.16 -1.42
C ARG A 2 75.38 41.04 -1.60
N GLU A 3 74.11 41.30 -1.90
CA GLU A 3 73.23 42.48 -1.93
C GLU A 3 71.80 41.94 -2.14
N TRP A 4 70.79 42.81 -2.03
CA TRP A 4 69.39 42.51 -1.71
C TRP A 4 68.46 42.25 -2.92
N ILE A 5 67.43 41.40 -2.69
CA ILE A 5 66.00 41.47 -3.10
C ILE A 5 65.60 41.66 -4.58
N THR A 6 64.80 40.72 -5.12
CA THR A 6 63.40 41.02 -5.53
C THR A 6 62.50 39.78 -5.59
N LEU A 7 61.39 39.87 -4.86
CA LEU A 7 60.25 38.96 -4.86
C LEU A 7 59.59 38.91 -6.24
N ALA A 8 59.28 37.70 -6.71
CA ALA A 8 58.16 37.48 -7.62
C ALA A 8 57.31 36.34 -7.03
N ALA A 9 56.14 36.73 -6.52
CA ALA A 9 55.11 35.83 -6.05
C ALA A 9 54.48 35.08 -7.23
N VAL A 10 54.47 33.75 -7.16
CA VAL A 10 53.41 32.95 -7.79
C VAL A 10 53.05 31.84 -6.80
N CYS A 11 51.98 32.10 -6.03
CA CYS A 11 51.33 31.09 -5.22
C CYS A 11 50.80 29.98 -6.14
N SER A 12 51.48 28.83 -6.16
CA SER A 12 50.89 27.59 -6.64
C SER A 12 49.92 27.08 -5.58
N VAL A 13 48.65 27.47 -5.68
CA VAL A 13 47.56 26.72 -5.05
C VAL A 13 47.00 25.80 -6.13
N ILE A 14 47.51 24.58 -6.17
CA ILE A 14 46.83 23.48 -6.84
C ILE A 14 45.61 23.18 -5.96
N MET A 15 44.47 23.81 -6.27
CA MET A 15 43.17 23.29 -5.84
C MET A 15 42.94 22.00 -6.62
N THR A 16 43.38 20.88 -6.06
CA THR A 16 42.80 19.59 -6.38
C THR A 16 41.37 19.62 -5.86
N THR A 17 40.43 19.96 -6.74
CA THR A 17 39.02 19.69 -6.51
C THR A 17 38.88 18.17 -6.44
N LEU A 18 38.82 17.64 -5.21
CA LEU A 18 38.17 16.36 -4.97
C LEU A 18 36.71 16.58 -5.37
N ALA A 19 36.39 16.21 -6.60
CA ALA A 19 35.02 15.90 -6.98
C ALA A 19 34.60 14.74 -6.09
N VAL A 20 34.00 15.06 -4.94
CA VAL A 20 33.18 14.10 -4.21
C VAL A 20 32.08 13.75 -5.18
N ALA A 21 32.19 12.58 -5.80
CA ALA A 21 31.08 11.97 -6.51
C ALA A 21 29.96 11.81 -5.48
N GLN A 22 29.00 12.74 -5.49
CA GLN A 22 27.73 12.51 -4.81
C GLN A 22 27.08 11.34 -5.53
N GLU A 23 27.10 10.17 -4.91
CA GLU A 23 26.28 9.05 -5.37
C GLU A 23 24.83 9.53 -5.45
N PRO A 24 24.11 9.28 -6.56
CA PRO A 24 22.71 9.63 -6.64
C PRO A 24 21.95 8.82 -5.59
N SER A 25 21.53 9.48 -4.51
CA SER A 25 20.68 8.93 -3.46
C SER A 25 19.27 8.66 -4.00
N SER A 26 19.14 7.66 -4.85
CA SER A 26 17.89 7.22 -5.47
C SER A 26 17.10 6.25 -4.57
N ARG A 27 17.20 6.38 -3.24
CA ARG A 27 16.33 5.62 -2.33
C ARG A 27 14.94 6.25 -2.36
N THR A 28 14.00 5.55 -2.98
CA THR A 28 12.61 5.99 -3.01
C THR A 28 11.94 5.71 -1.66
N LEU A 29 10.84 6.40 -1.35
CA LEU A 29 10.02 6.10 -0.15
C LEU A 29 9.55 4.64 -0.10
N ALA A 30 9.52 3.93 -1.23
CA ALA A 30 9.15 2.51 -1.29
C ALA A 30 10.19 1.59 -0.64
N ASP A 31 11.47 1.98 -0.70
CA ASP A 31 12.60 1.16 -0.23
C ASP A 31 12.93 1.40 1.26
N GLN A 32 12.21 2.30 1.91
CA GLN A 32 12.37 2.57 3.33
C GLN A 32 11.90 1.37 4.16
N THR A 33 12.74 0.94 5.10
CA THR A 33 12.41 -0.13 6.04
C THR A 33 11.40 0.38 7.08
N VAL A 34 10.35 -0.40 7.31
CA VAL A 34 9.36 -0.15 8.36
C VAL A 34 9.77 -0.98 9.59
N THR A 35 10.28 -0.31 10.63
CA THR A 35 10.85 -0.98 11.82
C THR A 35 9.98 -0.87 13.09
N GLN A 36 9.27 0.24 13.26
CA GLN A 36 8.31 0.45 14.36
C GLN A 36 7.01 1.01 13.79
N THR A 37 5.89 0.48 14.27
CA THR A 37 4.56 0.86 13.82
C THR A 37 3.65 1.12 15.01
N VAL A 38 2.47 1.69 14.75
CA VAL A 38 1.44 1.86 15.78
C VAL A 38 0.96 0.53 16.38
N ALA A 39 1.09 -0.58 15.66
CA ALA A 39 0.74 -1.91 16.17
C ALA A 39 1.67 -2.41 17.28
N ASP A 40 2.89 -1.84 17.39
CA ASP A 40 3.85 -2.18 18.43
C ASP A 40 3.62 -1.37 19.73
N GLN A 41 2.64 -0.46 19.72
CA GLN A 41 2.34 0.47 20.80
C GLN A 41 1.00 0.11 21.45
N LYS A 42 0.85 0.47 22.74
CA LYS A 42 -0.47 0.44 23.39
C LYS A 42 -1.24 1.69 23.02
N VAL A 43 -2.23 1.54 22.14
CA VAL A 43 -3.15 2.62 21.76
C VAL A 43 -4.45 2.50 22.56
N LYS A 44 -4.89 3.60 23.18
CA LYS A 44 -6.17 3.60 23.89
C LYS A 44 -7.32 3.44 22.90
N GLY A 45 -8.19 2.45 23.13
CA GLY A 45 -9.40 2.23 22.35
C GLY A 45 -9.26 1.25 21.17
N TYR A 46 -8.04 0.81 20.85
CA TYR A 46 -7.76 -0.21 19.84
C TYR A 46 -6.75 -1.25 20.34
N GLU A 47 -7.00 -2.51 20.02
CA GLU A 47 -6.05 -3.60 20.14
C GLU A 47 -5.61 -4.04 18.75
N PHE A 48 -4.32 -4.34 18.60
CA PHE A 48 -3.73 -4.74 17.34
C PHE A 48 -3.43 -6.23 17.33
N GLU A 49 -3.85 -6.91 16.26
CA GLU A 49 -3.41 -8.26 15.92
C GLU A 49 -2.66 -8.25 14.59
N THR A 50 -1.63 -9.08 14.46
CA THR A 50 -0.93 -9.28 13.18
C THR A 50 -1.08 -10.72 12.73
N HIS A 51 -1.52 -10.90 11.49
CA HIS A 51 -1.76 -12.19 10.87
C HIS A 51 -0.97 -12.33 9.58
N TYR A 52 -0.43 -13.52 9.33
CA TYR A 52 0.31 -13.85 8.13
C TYR A 52 -0.51 -14.81 7.28
N LEU A 53 -0.83 -14.39 6.06
CA LEU A 53 -1.64 -15.16 5.13
C LEU A 53 -0.89 -15.36 3.84
N HIS A 54 -1.28 -16.36 3.07
CA HIS A 54 -0.71 -16.62 1.75
C HIS A 54 -1.78 -16.44 0.67
N SER A 55 -1.36 -16.06 -0.52
CA SER A 55 -2.21 -16.12 -1.70
C SER A 55 -2.59 -17.57 -2.01
N VAL A 56 -3.71 -17.75 -2.73
CA VAL A 56 -4.19 -19.07 -3.14
C VAL A 56 -3.14 -19.85 -3.94
N ASP A 57 -2.35 -19.16 -4.76
CA ASP A 57 -1.25 -19.73 -5.56
C ASP A 57 0.08 -19.89 -4.78
N GLN A 58 0.09 -19.54 -3.48
CA GLN A 58 1.26 -19.56 -2.60
C GLN A 58 2.46 -18.70 -3.05
N GLN A 59 2.28 -17.83 -4.04
CA GLN A 59 3.35 -16.99 -4.57
C GLN A 59 3.55 -15.69 -3.79
N ARG A 60 2.57 -15.28 -2.97
CA ARG A 60 2.58 -14.01 -2.24
C ARG A 60 2.25 -14.26 -0.77
N ARG A 61 3.01 -13.60 0.10
CA ARG A 61 2.81 -13.60 1.55
C ARG A 61 2.31 -12.23 1.98
N TYR A 62 1.14 -12.22 2.60
CA TYR A 62 0.49 -11.03 3.12
C TYR A 62 0.70 -10.93 4.61
N ARG A 63 0.90 -9.69 5.08
CA ARG A 63 0.87 -9.35 6.49
C ARG A 63 -0.33 -8.45 6.73
N VAL A 64 -1.30 -8.96 7.49
CA VAL A 64 -2.57 -8.29 7.75
C VAL A 64 -2.57 -7.82 9.20
N TYR A 65 -2.71 -6.51 9.39
CA TYR A 65 -2.90 -5.91 10.72
C TYR A 65 -4.38 -5.65 10.94
N LEU A 66 -4.90 -6.10 12.07
CA LEU A 66 -6.26 -5.82 12.50
C LEU A 66 -6.19 -4.84 13.66
N ALA A 67 -6.77 -3.64 13.49
CA ALA A 67 -7.04 -2.75 14.61
C ALA A 67 -8.49 -2.97 15.05
N LEU A 68 -8.66 -3.62 16.19
CA LEU A 68 -9.94 -4.00 16.78
C LEU A 68 -10.32 -2.98 17.86
N PRO A 69 -11.47 -2.30 17.76
CA PRO A 69 -11.92 -1.42 18.83
C PRO A 69 -12.20 -2.19 20.12
N THR A 70 -11.76 -1.67 21.26
CA THR A 70 -11.93 -2.34 22.56
C THR A 70 -13.32 -2.17 23.17
N SER A 71 -14.17 -1.30 22.61
CA SER A 71 -15.56 -1.19 23.04
C SER A 71 -16.37 -2.44 22.64
N PRO A 72 -17.52 -2.71 23.28
CA PRO A 72 -18.42 -3.77 22.84
C PRO A 72 -18.91 -3.53 21.40
N ALA A 73 -18.93 -4.57 20.57
CA ALA A 73 -19.50 -4.49 19.24
C ALA A 73 -21.04 -4.40 19.34
N PRO A 74 -21.70 -3.53 18.54
CA PRO A 74 -23.16 -3.51 18.49
C PRO A 74 -23.71 -4.76 17.79
N GLU A 75 -24.98 -5.09 18.03
CA GLU A 75 -25.64 -6.26 17.40
C GLU A 75 -25.65 -6.18 15.87
N SER A 76 -25.71 -4.98 15.30
CA SER A 76 -25.63 -4.74 13.85
C SER A 76 -24.25 -5.00 13.25
N GLY A 77 -23.23 -5.20 14.08
CA GLY A 77 -21.83 -5.29 13.68
C GLY A 77 -21.13 -3.93 13.53
N ARG A 78 -19.81 -3.99 13.41
CA ARG A 78 -18.93 -2.83 13.25
C ARG A 78 -18.74 -2.47 11.77
N PRO A 79 -18.62 -1.17 11.43
CA PRO A 79 -18.12 -0.78 10.13
C PRO A 79 -16.68 -1.30 9.96
N SER A 80 -16.27 -1.53 8.71
CA SER A 80 -14.93 -2.06 8.40
C SER A 80 -14.25 -1.23 7.32
N ILE A 81 -12.97 -0.97 7.51
CA ILE A 81 -12.12 -0.23 6.57
C ILE A 81 -10.94 -1.13 6.19
N TYR A 82 -10.95 -1.63 4.96
CA TYR A 82 -9.88 -2.38 4.35
C TYR A 82 -8.88 -1.41 3.72
N MET A 83 -7.63 -1.41 4.18
CA MET A 83 -6.60 -0.48 3.74
C MET A 83 -5.51 -1.25 3.00
N LEU A 84 -5.33 -0.94 1.73
CA LEU A 84 -4.27 -1.49 0.88
C LEU A 84 -2.93 -0.80 1.13
N ASP A 85 -1.84 -1.40 0.62
CA ASP A 85 -0.47 -0.98 0.89
C ASP A 85 -0.17 -0.87 2.40
N GLY A 86 -0.51 -1.93 3.13
CA GLY A 86 -0.53 -1.93 4.58
C GLY A 86 0.79 -1.51 5.23
N ASN A 87 1.93 -1.90 4.66
CA ASN A 87 3.24 -1.47 5.16
C ASN A 87 3.41 0.05 5.11
N ALA A 88 2.93 0.70 4.05
CA ALA A 88 2.95 2.15 3.92
C ALA A 88 1.98 2.85 4.87
N VAL A 89 0.79 2.25 5.07
CA VAL A 89 -0.20 2.72 6.05
C VAL A 89 0.38 2.64 7.46
N MET A 90 0.91 1.48 7.85
CA MET A 90 1.44 1.25 9.20
C MET A 90 2.68 2.11 9.50
N ALA A 91 3.42 2.53 8.47
CA ALA A 91 4.53 3.48 8.61
C ALA A 91 4.08 4.93 8.82
N THR A 92 2.79 5.25 8.65
CA THR A 92 2.26 6.62 8.71
C THR A 92 1.15 6.78 9.72
N LEU A 93 0.36 5.74 9.95
CA LEU A 93 -0.72 5.73 10.92
C LEU A 93 -0.15 5.88 12.34
N THR A 94 -0.66 6.87 13.07
CA THR A 94 -0.23 7.18 14.44
C THR A 94 -1.31 6.86 15.46
N ALA A 95 -0.96 6.84 16.75
CA ALA A 95 -1.95 6.70 17.82
C ALA A 95 -2.95 7.88 17.83
N ASP A 96 -2.50 9.09 17.50
CA ASP A 96 -3.33 10.30 17.46
C ASP A 96 -4.41 10.23 16.37
N ASP A 97 -4.14 9.52 15.27
CA ASP A 97 -5.15 9.26 14.22
C ASP A 97 -6.25 8.30 14.69
N LEU A 98 -5.93 7.38 15.61
CA LEU A 98 -6.83 6.32 16.09
C LEU A 98 -7.71 6.78 17.25
N ILE A 99 -7.24 7.72 18.07
CA ILE A 99 -7.99 8.22 19.23
C ILE A 99 -9.37 8.76 18.80
N PRO A 100 -9.50 9.64 17.80
CA PRO A 100 -10.81 10.11 17.35
C PRO A 100 -11.71 8.99 16.81
N LEU A 101 -11.13 8.01 16.10
CA LEU A 101 -11.89 6.86 15.58
C LEU A 101 -12.46 5.99 16.71
N SER A 102 -11.72 5.86 17.81
CA SER A 102 -12.15 5.08 18.98
C SER A 102 -13.31 5.73 19.75
N GLN A 103 -13.50 7.04 19.58
CA GLN A 103 -14.55 7.83 20.25
C GLN A 103 -15.86 7.91 19.46
N LEU A 104 -15.89 7.36 18.23
CA LEU A 104 -17.13 7.25 17.47
C LEU A 104 -18.13 6.35 18.19
N THR A 105 -19.42 6.55 17.95
CA THR A 105 -20.48 5.70 18.53
C THR A 105 -20.33 4.23 18.12
N ASN A 106 -19.92 3.98 16.88
CA ASN A 106 -19.58 2.65 16.38
C ASN A 106 -18.20 2.69 15.72
N PRO A 107 -17.10 2.52 16.49
CA PRO A 107 -15.75 2.56 15.94
C PRO A 107 -15.53 1.48 14.87
N PRO A 108 -14.88 1.81 13.75
CA PRO A 108 -14.63 0.84 12.69
C PRO A 108 -13.51 -0.13 13.05
N VAL A 109 -13.59 -1.34 12.51
CA VAL A 109 -12.44 -2.24 12.43
C VAL A 109 -11.55 -1.76 11.30
N LEU A 110 -10.25 -1.59 11.56
CA LEU A 110 -9.28 -1.31 10.50
C LEU A 110 -8.59 -2.62 10.10
N ILE A 111 -8.65 -2.96 8.82
CA ILE A 111 -8.05 -4.16 8.23
C ILE A 111 -6.98 -3.71 7.27
N VAL A 112 -5.73 -3.67 7.72
CA VAL A 112 -4.61 -3.11 6.97
C VAL A 112 -3.84 -4.25 6.31
N ILE A 113 -3.92 -4.34 4.98
CA ILE A 113 -3.40 -5.46 4.18
C ILE A 113 -2.09 -5.05 3.53
N GLY A 114 -0.99 -5.57 4.07
CA GLY A 114 0.37 -5.39 3.57
C GLY A 114 0.98 -6.68 3.03
N TYR A 115 2.26 -6.60 2.73
CA TYR A 115 3.09 -7.72 2.28
C TYR A 115 4.09 -8.07 3.38
N ASP A 116 4.44 -9.36 3.48
CA ASP A 116 5.42 -9.84 4.46
C ASP A 116 6.86 -9.52 4.03
N ILE A 117 7.16 -8.23 3.99
CA ILE A 117 8.43 -7.63 3.61
C ILE A 117 8.83 -6.57 4.64
N ALA A 118 10.12 -6.23 4.68
CA ALA A 118 10.62 -5.19 5.58
C ALA A 118 10.43 -3.78 5.01
N THR A 119 10.29 -3.64 3.69
CA THR A 119 10.17 -2.35 3.00
C THR A 119 8.72 -1.84 3.00
N ARG A 120 8.57 -0.56 2.65
CA ARG A 120 7.30 0.14 2.67
C ARG A 120 6.33 -0.34 1.57
N ASN A 121 6.84 -0.82 0.44
CA ASN A 121 6.01 -1.36 -0.66
C ASN A 121 6.68 -2.56 -1.33
N ASP A 122 5.89 -3.57 -1.69
CA ASP A 122 6.30 -4.63 -2.62
C ASP A 122 5.85 -4.24 -4.02
N VAL A 123 6.75 -3.61 -4.78
CA VAL A 123 6.47 -3.07 -6.11
C VAL A 123 6.01 -4.16 -7.09
N ILE A 124 6.52 -5.40 -6.95
CA ILE A 124 6.19 -6.49 -7.88
C ILE A 124 4.85 -7.11 -7.50
N ALA A 125 4.68 -7.50 -6.23
CA ALA A 125 3.44 -8.14 -5.79
C ALA A 125 2.23 -7.22 -5.94
N ARG A 126 2.37 -5.94 -5.60
CA ARG A 126 1.27 -4.97 -5.76
C ARG A 126 0.95 -4.65 -7.21
N SER A 127 1.92 -4.75 -8.14
CA SER A 127 1.66 -4.61 -9.58
C SER A 127 0.72 -5.69 -10.06
N TYR A 128 0.92 -6.92 -9.57
CA TYR A 128 0.08 -8.05 -9.90
C TYR A 128 -1.30 -7.94 -9.27
N ASP A 129 -1.35 -7.78 -7.94
CA ASP A 129 -2.58 -7.82 -7.15
C ASP A 129 -3.53 -6.65 -7.43
N TYR A 130 -3.03 -5.49 -7.86
CA TYR A 130 -3.87 -4.29 -8.06
C TYR A 130 -4.21 -4.04 -9.54
N THR A 131 -3.73 -4.87 -10.45
CA THR A 131 -3.99 -4.72 -11.89
C THR A 131 -5.10 -5.67 -12.35
N PRO A 132 -6.17 -5.16 -12.99
CA PRO A 132 -7.25 -5.99 -13.52
C PRO A 132 -6.77 -7.07 -14.50
N PRO A 133 -7.44 -8.24 -14.56
CA PRO A 133 -7.14 -9.27 -15.54
C PRO A 133 -7.29 -8.73 -16.96
N VAL A 134 -6.40 -9.17 -17.85
CA VAL A 134 -6.42 -8.80 -19.28
C VAL A 134 -6.96 -9.97 -20.07
N PHE A 135 -7.81 -9.67 -21.04
CA PHE A 135 -8.40 -10.66 -21.95
C PHE A 135 -8.11 -10.29 -23.40
N GLU A 136 -7.65 -11.28 -24.17
CA GLU A 136 -7.42 -11.17 -25.60
C GLU A 136 -8.25 -12.24 -26.30
N GLN A 137 -9.06 -11.82 -27.29
CA GLN A 137 -9.99 -12.73 -28.00
C GLN A 137 -10.89 -13.55 -27.06
N GLY A 138 -11.28 -12.97 -25.92
CA GLY A 138 -12.11 -13.62 -24.91
C GLY A 138 -11.36 -14.63 -24.02
N GLN A 139 -10.06 -14.82 -24.21
CA GLN A 139 -9.22 -15.67 -23.37
C GLN A 139 -8.42 -14.83 -22.38
N ARG A 140 -8.28 -15.31 -21.14
CA ARG A 140 -7.46 -14.64 -20.12
C ARG A 140 -6.00 -14.73 -20.52
N VAL A 141 -5.32 -13.59 -20.52
CA VAL A 141 -3.85 -13.55 -20.55
C VAL A 141 -3.37 -13.82 -19.13
N GLU A 142 -2.61 -14.89 -18.92
CA GLU A 142 -2.19 -15.30 -17.57
C GLU A 142 -1.15 -14.35 -16.93
N GLN A 143 -0.27 -13.77 -17.74
CA GLN A 143 0.81 -12.89 -17.26
C GLN A 143 0.93 -11.64 -18.15
N PRO A 144 -0.11 -10.80 -18.21
CA PRO A 144 -0.07 -9.59 -19.02
C PRO A 144 0.97 -8.63 -18.47
N VAL A 145 1.76 -8.01 -19.35
CA VAL A 145 2.68 -6.95 -18.95
C VAL A 145 1.94 -5.62 -18.99
N VAL A 146 1.66 -5.06 -17.81
CA VAL A 146 1.00 -3.76 -17.65
C VAL A 146 2.00 -2.79 -17.02
N ARG A 147 2.26 -1.67 -17.71
CA ARG A 147 3.25 -0.66 -17.28
C ARG A 147 4.64 -1.25 -16.98
N GLY A 148 5.05 -2.23 -17.78
CA GLY A 148 6.37 -2.86 -17.70
C GLY A 148 6.52 -3.94 -16.61
N ARG A 149 5.43 -4.40 -15.98
CA ARG A 149 5.45 -5.47 -14.98
C ARG A 149 4.31 -6.47 -15.21
N ILE A 150 4.48 -7.69 -14.71
CA ILE A 150 3.41 -8.70 -14.74
C ILE A 150 2.25 -8.20 -13.86
N GLY A 151 1.06 -8.15 -14.45
CA GLY A 151 -0.20 -7.69 -13.86
C GLY A 151 -1.29 -8.76 -13.93
N GLY A 152 -2.55 -8.34 -13.73
CA GLY A 152 -3.71 -9.17 -14.03
C GLY A 152 -4.26 -10.02 -12.90
N GLY A 153 -3.83 -9.77 -11.66
CA GLY A 153 -4.17 -10.56 -10.48
C GLY A 153 -5.31 -10.01 -9.62
N ALA A 154 -5.95 -8.90 -9.98
CA ALA A 154 -6.91 -8.22 -9.10
C ALA A 154 -8.14 -9.06 -8.71
N ASP A 155 -8.61 -9.93 -9.58
CA ASP A 155 -9.69 -10.88 -9.28
C ASP A 155 -9.26 -11.93 -8.24
N ARG A 156 -8.02 -12.43 -8.36
CA ARG A 156 -7.43 -13.37 -7.39
C ARG A 156 -7.19 -12.69 -6.04
N PHE A 157 -6.74 -11.45 -6.04
CA PHE A 157 -6.56 -10.67 -4.81
C PHE A 157 -7.88 -10.34 -4.12
N LEU A 158 -8.92 -9.99 -4.88
CA LEU A 158 -10.26 -9.78 -4.33
C LEU A 158 -10.83 -11.08 -3.73
N SER A 159 -10.61 -12.22 -4.39
CA SER A 159 -11.00 -13.53 -3.87
C SER A 159 -10.28 -13.84 -2.55
N PHE A 160 -8.98 -13.55 -2.46
CA PHE A 160 -8.23 -13.65 -1.20
C PHE A 160 -8.85 -12.79 -0.07
N ILE A 161 -9.27 -11.56 -0.36
CA ILE A 161 -9.95 -10.72 0.64
C ILE A 161 -11.27 -11.35 1.10
N ASN A 162 -12.07 -11.85 0.16
CA ASN A 162 -13.37 -12.43 0.44
C ASN A 162 -13.30 -13.77 1.18
N ASP A 163 -12.34 -14.61 0.80
CA ASP A 163 -12.32 -16.02 1.20
C ASP A 163 -11.37 -16.28 2.37
N ALA A 164 -10.40 -15.38 2.62
CA ALA A 164 -9.45 -15.52 3.71
C ALA A 164 -9.55 -14.36 4.72
N VAL A 165 -9.48 -13.11 4.26
CA VAL A 165 -9.38 -11.95 5.16
C VAL A 165 -10.71 -11.67 5.88
N ILE A 166 -11.82 -11.62 5.15
CA ILE A 166 -13.15 -11.38 5.75
C ILE A 166 -13.49 -12.46 6.80
N PRO A 167 -13.38 -13.77 6.49
CA PRO A 167 -13.64 -14.82 7.48
C PRO A 167 -12.75 -14.71 8.72
N LEU A 168 -11.45 -14.42 8.54
CA LEU A 168 -10.52 -14.21 9.66
C LEU A 168 -11.03 -13.12 10.61
N VAL A 169 -11.42 -11.95 10.08
CA VAL A 169 -11.89 -10.83 10.92
C VAL A 169 -13.22 -11.16 11.61
N GLN A 170 -14.12 -11.87 10.91
CA GLN A 170 -15.40 -12.30 11.48
C GLN A 170 -15.25 -13.27 12.66
N THR A 171 -14.11 -13.97 12.79
CA THR A 171 -13.80 -14.77 13.99
C THR A 171 -13.40 -13.94 15.22
N ARG A 172 -13.20 -12.62 15.07
CA ARG A 172 -12.83 -11.70 16.17
C ARG A 172 -13.94 -10.74 16.53
N THR A 173 -14.69 -10.25 15.54
CA THR A 173 -15.77 -9.29 15.78
C THR A 173 -16.83 -9.35 14.68
N ALA A 174 -18.07 -9.04 15.05
CA ALA A 174 -19.17 -8.94 14.09
C ALA A 174 -18.95 -7.73 13.17
N LEU A 175 -19.05 -7.94 11.86
CA LEU A 175 -18.92 -6.90 10.85
C LEU A 175 -20.27 -6.58 10.22
N ASP A 176 -20.57 -5.29 10.09
CA ASP A 176 -21.71 -4.82 9.30
C ASP A 176 -21.37 -4.90 7.80
N ALA A 177 -22.03 -5.82 7.10
CA ALA A 177 -21.82 -6.01 5.66
C ALA A 177 -22.25 -4.81 4.81
N SER A 178 -23.12 -3.93 5.34
CA SER A 178 -23.56 -2.70 4.67
C SER A 178 -22.58 -1.54 4.82
N GLN A 179 -21.63 -1.63 5.75
CA GLN A 179 -20.65 -0.60 6.08
C GLN A 179 -19.21 -1.09 5.87
N ARG A 180 -18.89 -1.44 4.62
CA ARG A 180 -17.54 -1.85 4.20
C ARG A 180 -16.92 -0.77 3.32
N THR A 181 -15.72 -0.35 3.67
CA THR A 181 -14.92 0.60 2.90
C THR A 181 -13.62 -0.06 2.46
N LEU A 182 -13.26 0.06 1.18
CA LEU A 182 -11.91 -0.25 0.69
C LEU A 182 -11.17 1.06 0.39
N TRP A 183 -9.99 1.22 0.97
CA TRP A 183 -9.11 2.36 0.83
C TRP A 183 -7.75 1.88 0.27
N GLY A 184 -7.14 2.66 -0.61
CA GLY A 184 -5.82 2.35 -1.16
C GLY A 184 -5.11 3.59 -1.69
N HIS A 185 -3.78 3.57 -1.61
CA HIS A 185 -2.90 4.62 -2.14
C HIS A 185 -2.10 4.10 -3.35
N SER A 186 -1.37 4.96 -4.03
CA SER A 186 -0.88 4.67 -5.39
C SER A 186 0.12 3.53 -5.52
N TYR A 187 -0.39 2.34 -5.82
CA TYR A 187 -0.27 1.70 -7.15
C TYR A 187 -1.64 1.72 -7.87
N GLY A 188 -2.68 2.18 -7.16
CA GLY A 188 -4.00 2.54 -7.69
C GLY A 188 -4.17 4.03 -8.07
N GLY A 189 -3.11 4.86 -8.20
CA GLY A 189 -3.24 6.25 -8.67
C GLY A 189 -2.02 7.16 -8.52
N CYS A 190 -1.18 7.29 -9.56
CA CYS A 190 0.04 8.11 -9.74
C CYS A 190 0.28 9.30 -8.77
N SER A 191 1.55 9.49 -8.33
CA SER A 191 2.02 10.43 -7.30
C SER A 191 1.87 11.96 -7.51
N PRO A 192 1.16 12.51 -8.52
CA PRO A 192 0.61 13.86 -8.41
C PRO A 192 -0.92 13.89 -8.28
N CYS A 193 -1.61 12.75 -8.27
CA CYS A 193 -3.07 12.69 -8.14
C CYS A 193 -3.45 12.05 -6.81
N MET A 194 -3.73 12.91 -5.83
CA MET A 194 -4.46 12.58 -4.61
C MET A 194 -5.88 12.11 -4.98
N LEU A 195 -6.04 10.85 -5.42
CA LEU A 195 -7.34 10.29 -5.74
C LEU A 195 -7.88 9.53 -4.53
N ARG A 196 -8.84 10.17 -3.88
CA ARG A 196 -9.67 9.65 -2.81
C ARG A 196 -10.50 8.48 -3.36
N LEU A 197 -10.04 7.24 -3.20
CA LEU A 197 -10.86 6.07 -3.47
C LEU A 197 -11.89 5.94 -2.33
N LYS A 198 -13.08 6.53 -2.50
CA LYS A 198 -14.28 6.15 -1.75
C LYS A 198 -14.84 4.90 -2.44
N LEU A 199 -14.37 3.72 -2.08
CA LEU A 199 -15.09 2.50 -2.43
C LEU A 199 -16.25 2.33 -1.44
N ILE A 200 -17.42 2.89 -1.75
CA ILE A 200 -18.67 2.40 -1.18
C ILE A 200 -19.04 1.16 -2.00
N ALA A 201 -18.40 0.04 -1.70
CA ALA A 201 -18.84 -1.24 -2.25
C ALA A 201 -19.91 -1.81 -1.31
N ARG A 202 -21.17 -1.53 -1.61
CA ARG A 202 -22.20 -2.55 -1.38
C ARG A 202 -21.75 -3.77 -2.19
N PHE A 203 -21.45 -4.89 -1.55
CA PHE A 203 -21.20 -6.15 -2.25
C PHE A 203 -22.51 -6.59 -2.93
N SER A 204 -22.74 -6.07 -4.14
CA SER A 204 -23.63 -6.61 -5.16
C SER A 204 -22.91 -6.40 -6.48
N ILE A 205 -22.05 -7.37 -6.81
CA ILE A 205 -21.50 -7.50 -8.16
C ILE A 205 -22.65 -8.03 -9.01
N THR A 206 -23.44 -7.12 -9.57
CA THR A 206 -24.16 -7.40 -10.81
C THR A 206 -23.26 -6.90 -11.92
N LEU A 207 -22.71 -7.84 -12.70
CA LEU A 207 -22.05 -7.56 -13.98
C LEU A 207 -22.96 -6.65 -14.83
N GLN A 208 -22.46 -5.48 -15.25
CA GLN A 208 -22.60 -5.03 -16.64
C GLN A 208 -21.73 -3.79 -16.94
N GLN A 209 -21.06 -3.86 -18.09
CA GLN A 209 -20.53 -2.77 -18.94
C GLN A 209 -19.33 -1.97 -18.40
N THR A 210 -18.16 -2.10 -19.02
CA THR A 210 -17.93 -1.43 -20.32
C THR A 210 -17.03 -2.24 -21.25
N LEU A 211 -17.68 -2.97 -22.15
CA LEU A 211 -17.25 -3.11 -23.55
C LEU A 211 -17.34 -1.72 -24.19
N LEU A 212 -16.28 -0.93 -24.21
CA LEU A 212 -16.06 0.18 -25.15
C LEU A 212 -14.56 0.53 -25.14
N TYR A 213 -13.74 -0.29 -25.80
CA TYR A 213 -12.60 0.16 -26.61
C TYR A 213 -12.15 -1.05 -27.43
N GLY A 214 -12.99 -1.43 -28.40
CA GLY A 214 -12.75 -2.51 -29.34
C GLY A 214 -13.68 -2.40 -30.54
N GLY A 215 -13.18 -1.80 -31.62
CA GLY A 215 -13.82 -1.65 -32.94
C GLY A 215 -14.63 -0.36 -33.08
N THR A 216 -14.59 0.42 -34.16
CA THR A 216 -14.09 0.28 -35.54
C THR A 216 -14.02 1.68 -36.15
N SER A 217 -13.02 1.99 -36.97
CA SER A 217 -13.16 3.01 -38.02
C SER A 217 -12.66 2.45 -39.34
N ARG A 218 -13.62 2.09 -40.21
CA ARG A 218 -13.42 2.07 -41.66
C ARG A 218 -13.70 3.48 -42.18
N ARG A 219 -12.75 4.03 -42.93
CA ARG A 219 -12.99 4.50 -44.30
C ARG A 219 -11.82 4.05 -45.16
#